data_AF-F2THA4-F1
#
_entry.id   AF-F2THA4-F1
#
_cell.length_a   1.000
_cell.length_b   1.000
_cell.length_c   1.000
_cell.angle_alpha   90.00
_cell.angle_beta   90.00
_cell.angle_gamma   90.00
#
_symmetry.space_group_name_H-M   'P 1'
#
loop_
_entity.id
_entity.type
_entity.pdbx_description
1 polymer ?
#
loop_
_entity_poly.entity_id
_entity_poly.type
_entity_poly.pdbx_seq_one_letter_code
_entity_poly.pdbx_strand_id
1 'polypeptide(L)'
;MVVEYLTVRNLTSTPLLLKHVERFLAPDVPKRDIKKVAEALLKNNVTRSTSVVDTSTQNPKILANHDVSIRIEPFTSVVTDIRAFDKSDRERMRLIFEAEGERHQIETPVSTKESATSKPLAANPRFQLTGIYIIPESHLAVYSSANLNAWMRELNDGTYLSALSIPGTHNSPTCHLAPPSVRCQAVGPREQLENGVRFFDVRVQPQFPDDPSKDNLVLVHGAFPISFTGQKYFRDLVNEVESFLERNPSETLIMSVKREGPGNSTDAQLSRILRDHYARDGSRWYTEPKVPTLGKSRGKIVLIRRFALEDRLKKEWRGRGWGIDAEGWADNTPFATCPSGDICIQDFYEVLEKEKIQQKIEYINAHFGRAAELCYPCGVIKKEGEDNSDRGDLKLPFYINFLSASNFWKVTTWPEKIAAKVNPAAVDYLCRKHQGEKGDWSTGILVCDWVGLGGDWDLVRCVVGMNARLMMRQK
;
A
#
# COMPACT_ATOMS: atom_id res chain seq x y z
N MET A 1 15.60 -3.82 24.71
CA MET A 1 15.25 -5.08 25.39
C MET A 1 14.14 -5.72 24.57
N VAL A 2 14.27 -7.00 24.23
CA VAL A 2 13.26 -7.76 23.49
C VAL A 2 12.29 -8.37 24.52
N VAL A 3 10.99 -8.30 24.26
CA VAL A 3 9.97 -8.91 25.14
C VAL A 3 10.20 -10.42 25.27
N GLU A 4 10.06 -10.97 26.48
CA GLU A 4 10.46 -12.37 26.76
C GLU A 4 9.59 -13.41 26.04
N TYR A 5 8.28 -13.15 25.88
CA TYR A 5 7.30 -14.12 25.39
C TYR A 5 6.70 -13.72 24.05
N LEU A 6 6.45 -14.73 23.21
CA LEU A 6 5.83 -14.59 21.90
C LEU A 6 4.36 -14.22 22.05
N THR A 7 3.96 -13.10 21.44
CA THR A 7 2.56 -12.77 21.19
C THR A 7 2.21 -13.12 19.76
N VAL A 8 1.09 -13.81 19.54
CA VAL A 8 0.58 -14.10 18.20
C VAL A 8 -0.75 -13.39 18.01
N ARG A 9 -0.87 -12.61 16.94
CA ARG A 9 -2.11 -11.95 16.52
C ARG A 9 -2.60 -12.55 15.21
N ASN A 10 -3.85 -13.01 15.22
CA ASN A 10 -4.51 -13.52 14.02
C ASN A 10 -5.27 -12.37 13.35
N LEU A 11 -4.82 -11.94 12.17
CA LEU A 11 -5.48 -10.94 11.31
C LEU A 11 -6.10 -11.59 10.06
N THR A 12 -6.50 -12.85 10.19
CA THR A 12 -7.23 -13.61 9.16
C THR A 12 -8.70 -13.75 9.57
N SER A 13 -9.56 -14.15 8.63
CA SER A 13 -10.96 -14.48 8.90
C SER A 13 -11.18 -15.85 9.54
N THR A 14 -10.13 -16.65 9.70
CA THR A 14 -10.20 -18.06 10.08
C THR A 14 -9.46 -18.27 11.40
N PRO A 15 -10.00 -19.03 12.37
CA PRO A 15 -9.25 -19.36 13.58
C PRO A 15 -7.95 -20.08 13.23
N LEU A 16 -6.86 -19.70 13.89
CA LEU A 16 -5.56 -20.34 13.71
C LEU A 16 -5.24 -21.18 14.95
N LEU A 17 -4.72 -22.38 14.72
CA LEU A 17 -4.25 -23.26 15.78
C LEU A 17 -2.74 -23.45 15.64
N LEU A 18 -1.96 -22.86 16.56
CA LEU A 18 -0.54 -23.13 16.62
C LEU A 18 -0.34 -24.54 17.18
N LYS A 19 0.22 -25.43 16.36
CA LYS A 19 0.40 -26.85 16.65
C LYS A 19 1.81 -27.23 17.04
N HIS A 20 2.80 -26.49 16.54
CA HIS A 20 4.19 -26.90 16.64
C HIS A 20 5.12 -25.68 16.66
N VAL A 21 6.15 -25.77 17.50
CA VAL A 21 7.21 -24.76 17.62
C VAL A 21 8.56 -25.47 17.61
N GLU A 22 9.35 -25.19 16.59
CA GLU A 22 10.71 -25.70 16.45
C GLU A 22 11.71 -24.53 16.52
N ARG A 23 12.82 -24.70 17.24
CA ARG A 23 13.92 -23.73 17.29
C ARG A 23 15.13 -24.24 16.55
N PHE A 24 15.80 -23.36 15.83
CA PHE A 24 17.02 -23.69 15.11
C PHE A 24 17.94 -22.48 14.96
N LEU A 25 19.23 -22.74 14.70
CA LEU A 25 20.18 -21.69 14.34
C LEU A 25 20.16 -21.45 12.84
N ALA A 26 20.17 -20.18 12.42
CA ALA A 26 20.38 -19.84 11.01
C ALA A 26 21.77 -20.32 10.55
N PRO A 27 21.92 -20.85 9.33
CA PRO A 27 23.24 -21.18 8.80
C PRO A 27 24.15 -19.94 8.76
N ASP A 28 25.42 -20.09 9.11
CA ASP A 28 26.41 -19.01 8.98
C ASP A 28 26.56 -18.68 7.49
N VAL A 29 25.97 -17.56 7.05
CA VAL A 29 26.22 -17.03 5.71
C VAL A 29 27.65 -16.49 5.70
N PRO A 30 28.57 -16.99 4.84
CA PRO A 30 29.93 -16.47 4.78
C PRO A 30 29.88 -14.97 4.50
N LYS A 31 30.49 -14.17 5.38
CA LYS A 31 30.62 -12.71 5.18
C LYS A 31 31.32 -12.47 3.85
N ARG A 32 30.58 -12.07 2.81
CA ARG A 32 31.20 -11.53 1.59
C ARG A 32 31.96 -10.26 1.98
N ASP A 33 33.23 -10.24 1.63
CA ASP A 33 34.16 -9.16 1.91
C ASP A 33 33.70 -7.87 1.21
N ILE A 34 33.10 -6.96 1.98
CA ILE A 34 32.41 -5.75 1.50
C ILE A 34 33.38 -4.80 0.77
N LYS A 35 34.70 -4.91 1.04
CA LYS A 35 35.72 -4.09 0.36
C LYS A 35 35.84 -4.38 -1.13
N LYS A 36 35.61 -5.61 -1.60
CA LYS A 36 35.70 -5.95 -3.04
C LYS A 36 34.44 -5.62 -3.84
N VAL A 37 33.30 -5.43 -3.18
CA VAL A 37 32.03 -5.10 -3.86
C VAL A 37 31.93 -3.60 -4.14
N ALA A 38 32.47 -2.76 -3.25
CA ALA A 38 32.51 -1.31 -3.43
C ALA A 38 33.37 -0.88 -4.65
N GLU A 39 34.49 -1.57 -4.92
CA GLU A 39 35.35 -1.27 -6.07
C GLU A 39 34.74 -1.72 -7.42
N ALA A 40 33.89 -2.75 -7.43
CA ALA A 40 33.25 -3.24 -8.65
C ALA A 40 32.01 -2.42 -9.06
N LEU A 41 31.28 -1.83 -8.09
CA LEU A 41 30.10 -1.00 -8.34
C LEU A 41 30.43 0.38 -8.91
N LEU A 42 31.67 0.85 -8.76
CA LEU A 42 32.13 2.14 -9.29
C LEU A 42 32.66 2.08 -10.72
N LYS A 43 32.81 0.89 -11.33
CA LYS A 43 33.51 0.77 -12.62
C LYS A 43 32.82 0.02 -13.76
N ASN A 44 31.72 -0.72 -13.58
CA ASN A 44 31.08 -1.39 -14.73
C ASN A 44 29.56 -1.55 -14.61
N ASN A 45 28.87 -1.06 -15.65
CA ASN A 45 27.46 -1.35 -15.99
C ASN A 45 27.31 -2.81 -16.43
N VAL A 46 26.93 -3.70 -15.52
CA VAL A 46 26.43 -5.04 -15.88
C VAL A 46 25.16 -5.33 -15.09
N THR A 47 24.06 -5.48 -15.84
CA THR A 47 22.81 -6.13 -15.41
C THR A 47 23.13 -7.52 -14.89
N ARG A 48 23.10 -7.70 -13.56
CA ARG A 48 23.30 -9.02 -12.97
C ARG A 48 21.93 -9.71 -12.86
N SER A 49 21.67 -10.66 -13.76
CA SER A 49 20.74 -11.76 -13.46
C SER A 49 21.28 -12.47 -12.22
N THR A 50 20.57 -12.36 -11.11
CA THR A 50 20.87 -13.16 -9.92
C THR A 50 20.32 -14.55 -10.14
N SER A 51 21.21 -15.50 -10.46
CA SER A 51 20.93 -16.91 -10.24
C SER A 51 20.54 -17.11 -8.78
N VAL A 52 19.36 -17.71 -8.59
CA VAL A 52 18.91 -18.23 -7.30
C VAL A 52 19.94 -19.27 -6.88
N VAL A 53 20.72 -18.96 -5.84
CA VAL A 53 21.52 -19.98 -5.17
C VAL A 53 20.55 -20.78 -4.33
N ASP A 54 20.25 -21.99 -4.79
CA ASP A 54 19.49 -22.99 -4.08
C ASP A 54 20.27 -23.40 -2.82
N THR A 55 19.86 -22.89 -1.66
CA THR A 55 20.45 -23.23 -0.34
C THR A 55 19.85 -24.51 0.26
N SER A 56 19.21 -25.36 -0.53
CA SER A 56 18.48 -26.54 -0.04
C SER A 56 19.32 -27.70 0.53
N THR A 57 20.63 -27.53 0.80
CA THR A 57 21.51 -28.64 1.22
C THR A 57 22.14 -28.53 2.61
N GLN A 58 21.73 -27.58 3.47
CA GLN A 58 22.12 -27.62 4.89
C GLN A 58 20.89 -27.72 5.79
N ASN A 59 20.68 -28.91 6.38
CA ASN A 59 19.69 -29.08 7.43
C ASN A 59 20.11 -28.22 8.65
N PRO A 60 19.29 -27.23 9.06
CA PRO A 60 19.64 -26.38 10.19
C PRO A 60 19.70 -27.20 11.48
N LYS A 61 20.64 -26.86 12.36
CA LYS A 61 20.79 -27.53 13.65
C LYS A 61 19.60 -27.17 14.55
N ILE A 62 18.73 -28.16 14.78
CA ILE A 62 17.57 -28.06 15.66
C ILE A 62 18.06 -27.94 17.12
N LEU A 63 17.53 -26.97 17.84
CA LEU A 63 17.86 -26.68 19.23
C LEU A 63 16.80 -27.24 20.19
N ALA A 64 15.52 -27.14 19.82
CA ALA A 64 14.41 -27.62 20.63
C ALA A 64 13.15 -27.80 19.76
N ASN A 65 12.26 -28.69 20.18
CA ASN A 65 10.99 -28.94 19.48
C ASN A 65 9.87 -29.21 20.49
N HIS A 66 8.72 -28.55 20.30
CA HIS A 66 7.55 -28.64 21.18
C HIS A 66 6.25 -28.70 20.38
N ASP A 67 5.41 -29.69 20.69
CA ASP A 67 4.01 -29.69 20.29
C ASP A 67 3.21 -28.79 21.24
N VAL A 68 2.37 -27.94 20.65
CA VAL A 68 1.53 -26.99 21.38
C VAL A 68 0.10 -27.03 20.81
N SER A 69 -0.85 -26.45 21.51
CA SER A 69 -2.22 -26.34 21.02
C SER A 69 -2.83 -25.02 21.46
N ILE A 70 -2.37 -23.93 20.83
CA ILE A 70 -2.81 -22.57 21.15
C ILE A 70 -3.76 -22.10 20.05
N ARG A 71 -5.04 -21.93 20.40
CA ARG A 71 -6.08 -21.43 19.50
C ARG A 71 -6.15 -19.91 19.56
N ILE A 72 -6.12 -19.27 18.39
CA ILE A 72 -6.12 -17.82 18.24
C ILE A 72 -7.30 -17.44 17.33
N GLU A 73 -8.31 -16.80 17.90
CA GLU A 73 -9.53 -16.43 17.18
C GLU A 73 -9.28 -15.30 16.16
N PRO A 74 -10.09 -15.20 15.08
CA PRO A 74 -9.99 -14.12 14.11
C PRO A 74 -9.95 -12.73 14.75
N PHE A 75 -9.00 -11.90 14.32
CA PHE A 75 -8.81 -10.53 14.81
C PHE A 75 -8.57 -10.40 16.32
N THR A 76 -7.96 -11.43 16.93
CA THR A 76 -7.54 -11.43 18.34
C THR A 76 -6.03 -11.67 18.49
N SER A 77 -5.51 -11.36 19.69
CA SER A 77 -4.12 -11.60 20.07
C SER A 77 -4.05 -12.53 21.28
N VAL A 78 -3.07 -13.43 21.29
CA VAL A 78 -2.77 -14.30 22.44
C VAL A 78 -1.30 -14.14 22.82
N VAL A 79 -1.04 -13.81 24.08
CA VAL A 79 0.30 -13.90 24.67
C VAL A 79 0.51 -15.36 25.07
N THR A 80 1.59 -15.96 24.56
CA THR A 80 1.91 -17.37 24.79
C THR A 80 2.94 -17.52 25.91
N ASP A 81 3.16 -18.75 26.37
CA ASP A 81 4.28 -19.15 27.24
C ASP A 81 5.56 -19.48 26.45
N ILE A 82 5.52 -19.36 25.12
CA ILE A 82 6.66 -19.60 24.23
C ILE A 82 7.60 -18.42 24.32
N ARG A 83 8.85 -18.64 24.75
CA ARG A 83 9.87 -17.58 24.79
C ARG A 83 10.20 -17.05 23.39
N ALA A 84 10.64 -15.81 23.27
CA ALA A 84 11.09 -15.27 21.99
C ALA A 84 12.45 -15.85 21.57
N PHE A 85 13.35 -16.03 22.54
CA PHE A 85 14.67 -16.66 22.41
C PHE A 85 14.99 -17.44 23.70
N ASP A 86 15.80 -18.50 23.61
CA ASP A 86 16.23 -19.28 24.78
C ASP A 86 17.66 -18.89 25.20
N LYS A 87 18.63 -19.06 24.29
CA LYS A 87 20.06 -18.88 24.58
C LYS A 87 20.69 -17.75 23.79
N SER A 88 20.19 -17.45 22.60
CA SER A 88 20.72 -16.40 21.72
C SER A 88 19.63 -15.72 20.91
N ASP A 89 19.84 -14.42 20.66
CA ASP A 89 19.10 -13.60 19.70
C ASP A 89 19.28 -14.02 18.22
N ARG A 90 20.20 -14.97 17.93
CA ARG A 90 20.39 -15.57 16.60
C ARG A 90 19.50 -16.78 16.34
N GLU A 91 18.77 -17.23 17.37
CA GLU A 91 17.81 -18.32 17.22
C GLU A 91 16.66 -17.91 16.30
N ARG A 92 16.24 -18.84 15.47
CA ARG A 92 15.00 -18.75 14.69
C ARG A 92 14.00 -19.76 15.24
N MET A 93 12.73 -19.41 15.09
CA MET A 93 11.58 -20.24 15.37
C MET A 93 10.90 -20.61 14.06
N ARG A 94 10.49 -21.86 13.93
CA ARG A 94 9.55 -22.34 12.92
C ARG A 94 8.25 -22.70 13.62
N LEU A 95 7.17 -22.07 13.19
CA LEU A 95 5.84 -22.17 13.76
C LEU A 95 4.92 -22.84 12.74
N ILE A 96 4.22 -23.90 13.14
CA ILE A 96 3.23 -24.57 12.29
C ILE A 96 1.83 -24.20 12.78
N PHE A 97 1.12 -23.45 11.94
CA PHE A 97 -0.28 -23.09 12.15
C PHE A 97 -1.18 -24.04 11.35
N GLU A 98 -2.32 -24.39 11.92
CA GLU A 98 -3.40 -25.11 11.26
C GLU A 98 -4.61 -24.19 11.09
N ALA A 99 -5.12 -24.08 9.86
CA ALA A 99 -6.33 -23.35 9.50
C ALA A 99 -7.27 -24.30 8.76
N GLU A 100 -8.41 -24.66 9.38
CA GLU A 100 -9.38 -25.63 8.82
C GLU A 100 -8.74 -26.96 8.34
N GLY A 101 -7.74 -27.46 9.06
CA GLY A 101 -7.01 -28.69 8.73
C GLY A 101 -5.83 -28.51 7.76
N GLU A 102 -5.63 -27.31 7.20
CA GLU A 102 -4.48 -26.99 6.37
C GLU A 102 -3.31 -26.45 7.21
N ARG A 103 -2.12 -27.03 7.04
CA ARG A 103 -0.92 -26.64 7.81
C ARG A 103 -0.03 -25.67 7.04
N HIS A 104 0.34 -24.59 7.72
CA HIS A 104 1.18 -23.51 7.21
C HIS A 104 2.40 -23.32 8.11
N GLN A 105 3.57 -23.26 7.48
CA GLN A 105 4.83 -23.01 8.16
C GLN A 105 5.20 -21.53 8.07
N ILE A 106 5.48 -20.90 9.22
CA ILE A 106 6.00 -19.54 9.32
C ILE A 106 7.32 -19.59 10.08
N GLU A 107 8.38 -19.01 9.52
CA GLU A 107 9.68 -18.88 10.19
C GLU A 107 9.89 -17.44 10.70
N THR A 108 10.41 -17.28 11.91
CA THR A 108 10.62 -15.97 12.55
C THR A 108 11.88 -15.97 13.43
N PRO A 109 12.70 -14.89 13.46
CA PRO A 109 12.66 -13.77 12.53
C PRO A 109 13.20 -14.18 11.16
N VAL A 110 12.54 -13.78 10.08
CA VAL A 110 13.10 -13.81 8.73
C VAL A 110 14.02 -12.62 8.51
N SER A 111 15.01 -12.77 7.61
CA SER A 111 15.79 -11.61 7.17
C SER A 111 14.92 -10.70 6.30
N THR A 112 15.14 -9.39 6.31
CA THR A 112 14.39 -8.41 5.51
C THR A 112 14.43 -8.62 3.98
N LYS A 113 15.25 -9.58 3.49
CA LYS A 113 15.30 -9.99 2.08
C LYS A 113 14.42 -11.20 1.76
N GLU A 114 13.95 -11.90 2.79
CA GLU A 114 13.05 -13.05 2.67
C GLU A 114 11.70 -12.57 3.19
N SER A 115 10.78 -12.30 2.26
CA SER A 115 9.39 -12.08 2.64
C SER A 115 8.92 -13.30 3.45
N ALA A 116 8.40 -13.10 4.65
CA ALA A 116 7.81 -14.13 5.51
C ALA A 116 6.46 -14.67 4.96
N THR A 117 6.39 -14.89 3.65
CA THR A 117 5.27 -15.61 3.06
C THR A 117 5.34 -17.02 3.62
N SER A 118 4.27 -17.44 4.31
CA SER A 118 4.22 -18.78 4.88
C SER A 118 4.42 -19.80 3.76
N LYS A 119 5.12 -20.89 4.06
CA LYS A 119 5.22 -22.03 3.15
C LYS A 119 4.02 -22.94 3.45
N PRO A 120 3.03 -23.05 2.55
CA PRO A 120 1.98 -24.04 2.71
C PRO A 120 2.60 -25.44 2.63
N LEU A 121 2.15 -26.34 3.50
CA LEU A 121 2.62 -27.73 3.50
C LEU A 121 1.74 -28.65 2.62
N ALA A 122 0.63 -28.12 2.11
CA ALA A 122 -0.25 -28.80 1.15
C ALA A 122 0.17 -28.51 -0.30
N ALA A 123 -0.07 -29.47 -1.20
CA ALA A 123 0.23 -29.32 -2.63
C ALA A 123 -0.65 -28.27 -3.33
N ASN A 124 -1.90 -28.08 -2.87
CA ASN A 124 -2.87 -27.11 -3.38
C ASN A 124 -3.49 -26.35 -2.20
N PRO A 125 -2.82 -25.30 -1.71
CA PRO A 125 -3.28 -24.58 -0.52
C PRO A 125 -4.56 -23.79 -0.79
N ARG A 126 -5.53 -23.88 0.11
CA ARG A 126 -6.73 -23.03 0.13
C ARG A 126 -6.43 -21.66 0.73
N PHE A 127 -5.50 -21.61 1.68
CA PHE A 127 -5.12 -20.37 2.35
C PHE A 127 -3.72 -19.95 1.92
N GLN A 128 -3.51 -18.65 1.76
CA GLN A 128 -2.17 -18.09 1.68
C GLN A 128 -2.03 -17.20 2.91
N LEU A 129 -1.00 -17.44 3.72
CA LEU A 129 -0.76 -16.68 4.96
C LEU A 129 0.60 -15.98 4.90
N THR A 130 0.69 -14.80 5.50
CA THR A 130 1.96 -14.07 5.71
C THR A 130 2.12 -13.82 7.19
N GLY A 131 3.27 -14.17 7.76
CA GLY A 131 3.59 -13.90 9.15
C GLY A 131 4.57 -12.75 9.29
N ILE A 132 4.16 -11.61 9.84
CA ILE A 132 5.05 -10.46 10.05
C ILE A 132 5.49 -10.41 11.51
N TYR A 133 6.81 -10.47 11.74
CA TYR A 133 7.38 -10.53 13.08
C TYR A 133 8.02 -9.22 13.52
N ILE A 134 7.47 -8.60 14.56
CA ILE A 134 8.00 -7.40 15.20
C ILE A 134 9.02 -7.81 16.26
N ILE A 135 10.30 -7.78 15.91
CA ILE A 135 11.41 -8.28 16.74
C ILE A 135 11.43 -7.66 18.16
N PRO A 136 11.38 -6.33 18.34
CA PRO A 136 11.50 -5.74 19.69
C PRO A 136 10.37 -6.15 20.63
N GLU A 137 9.22 -6.50 20.07
CA GLU A 137 7.96 -6.74 20.78
C GLU A 137 7.62 -8.24 20.85
N SER A 138 8.47 -9.10 20.27
CA SER A 138 8.25 -10.54 20.15
C SER A 138 6.86 -10.89 19.66
N HIS A 139 6.40 -10.17 18.63
CA HIS A 139 5.01 -10.21 18.18
C HIS A 139 4.92 -10.70 16.74
N LEU A 140 4.27 -11.83 16.51
CA LEU A 140 3.92 -12.35 15.21
C LEU A 140 2.47 -11.98 14.84
N ALA A 141 2.28 -11.16 13.80
CA ALA A 141 0.98 -10.95 13.19
C ALA A 141 0.82 -11.87 11.97
N VAL A 142 -0.26 -12.65 11.91
CA VAL A 142 -0.56 -13.54 10.78
C VAL A 142 -1.69 -12.95 9.96
N TYR A 143 -1.40 -12.58 8.72
CA TYR A 143 -2.36 -12.05 7.75
C TYR A 143 -2.77 -13.12 6.74
N SER A 144 -3.98 -12.98 6.19
CA SER A 144 -4.33 -13.66 4.95
C SER A 144 -3.60 -12.94 3.83
N SER A 145 -2.71 -13.63 3.13
CA SER A 145 -2.11 -13.15 1.89
C SER A 145 -3.16 -13.28 0.80
N ALA A 146 -3.63 -12.16 0.26
CA ALA A 146 -4.30 -12.20 -1.02
C ALA A 146 -3.25 -12.39 -2.12
N ASN A 147 -3.65 -12.97 -3.25
CA ASN A 147 -2.83 -12.97 -4.45
C ASN A 147 -2.58 -11.51 -4.88
N LEU A 148 -1.41 -10.94 -4.56
CA LEU A 148 -1.19 -9.47 -4.58
C LEU A 148 -1.47 -8.83 -5.94
N ASN A 149 -1.28 -9.53 -7.05
CA ASN A 149 -1.60 -8.99 -8.38
C ASN A 149 -3.10 -9.02 -8.72
N ALA A 150 -3.92 -9.73 -7.94
CA ALA A 150 -5.36 -9.90 -8.16
C ALA A 150 -6.17 -9.93 -6.85
N TRP A 151 -5.75 -9.16 -5.84
CA TRP A 151 -6.30 -9.29 -4.48
C TRP A 151 -7.75 -8.80 -4.37
N MET A 152 -8.18 -7.89 -5.25
CA MET A 152 -9.56 -7.40 -5.23
C MET A 152 -10.57 -8.43 -5.75
N ARG A 153 -10.12 -9.53 -6.38
CA ARG A 153 -10.99 -10.62 -6.86
C ARG A 153 -11.84 -11.25 -5.77
N GLU A 154 -11.30 -11.33 -4.56
CA GLU A 154 -11.96 -11.98 -3.42
C GLU A 154 -13.06 -11.12 -2.76
N LEU A 155 -13.23 -9.87 -3.22
CA LEU A 155 -14.15 -8.89 -2.65
C LEU A 155 -15.44 -8.76 -3.46
N ASN A 156 -16.56 -8.47 -2.81
CA ASN A 156 -17.85 -8.31 -3.47
C ASN A 156 -17.95 -7.02 -4.31
N ASP A 157 -18.61 -7.10 -5.47
CA ASP A 157 -18.80 -5.97 -6.40
C ASP A 157 -19.57 -4.79 -5.81
N GLY A 158 -20.44 -5.04 -4.83
CA GLY A 158 -21.20 -4.02 -4.12
C GLY A 158 -20.35 -3.14 -3.19
N THR A 159 -19.16 -3.59 -2.81
CA THR A 159 -18.28 -2.91 -1.84
C THR A 159 -17.85 -1.55 -2.37
N TYR A 160 -18.03 -0.46 -1.61
CA TYR A 160 -17.46 0.84 -2.00
C TYR A 160 -15.93 0.79 -1.96
N LEU A 161 -15.27 1.42 -2.92
CA LEU A 161 -13.81 1.52 -2.89
C LEU A 161 -13.30 2.22 -1.62
N SER A 162 -14.06 3.15 -1.05
CA SER A 162 -13.71 3.84 0.19
C SER A 162 -13.75 2.96 1.44
N ALA A 163 -14.40 1.79 1.38
CA ALA A 163 -14.40 0.83 2.49
C ALA A 163 -13.10 -0.01 2.52
N LEU A 164 -12.35 -0.06 1.42
CA LEU A 164 -11.20 -0.94 1.27
C LEU A 164 -9.95 -0.35 1.91
N SER A 165 -9.09 -1.24 2.41
CA SER A 165 -7.71 -0.95 2.76
C SER A 165 -6.86 -1.05 1.49
N ILE A 166 -6.41 0.08 0.95
CA ILE A 166 -5.76 0.16 -0.36
C ILE A 166 -4.31 0.65 -0.21
N PRO A 167 -3.30 -0.13 -0.62
CA PRO A 167 -1.93 0.36 -0.69
C PRO A 167 -1.77 1.31 -1.90
N GLY A 168 -1.10 2.43 -1.65
CA GLY A 168 -0.81 3.45 -2.64
C GLY A 168 0.66 3.87 -2.63
N THR A 169 1.09 4.54 -3.70
CA THR A 169 2.46 5.09 -3.80
C THR A 169 2.43 6.57 -4.10
N HIS A 170 3.28 7.33 -3.41
CA HIS A 170 3.44 8.77 -3.59
C HIS A 170 4.35 9.05 -4.80
N ASN A 171 3.93 9.97 -5.65
CA ASN A 171 4.57 10.27 -6.94
C ASN A 171 5.06 8.99 -7.65
N SER A 172 4.14 8.07 -7.93
CA SER A 172 4.37 6.66 -8.23
C SER A 172 5.44 6.33 -9.28
N PRO A 173 5.63 7.09 -10.38
CA PRO A 173 6.63 6.75 -11.39
C PRO A 173 8.07 7.20 -11.04
N THR A 174 8.31 7.81 -9.87
CA THR A 174 9.63 8.37 -9.46
C THR A 174 10.63 7.30 -8.99
N CYS A 175 10.85 6.26 -9.79
CA CYS A 175 11.79 5.17 -9.52
C CYS A 175 13.13 5.29 -10.26
N HIS A 176 13.25 6.27 -11.15
CA HIS A 176 14.42 6.44 -12.02
C HIS A 176 15.59 7.10 -11.30
N LEU A 177 16.75 7.12 -11.98
CA LEU A 177 17.89 7.90 -11.55
C LEU A 177 17.55 9.40 -11.69
N ALA A 178 17.46 10.09 -10.56
CA ALA A 178 17.12 11.50 -10.40
C ALA A 178 17.82 12.04 -9.14
N PRO A 179 17.73 13.35 -8.80
CA PRO A 179 18.21 13.82 -7.51
C PRO A 179 17.55 13.01 -6.37
N PRO A 180 18.28 12.63 -5.32
CA PRO A 180 17.72 11.79 -4.26
C PRO A 180 16.46 12.36 -3.58
N SER A 181 16.33 13.70 -3.54
CA SER A 181 15.15 14.40 -3.02
C SER A 181 13.91 14.30 -3.91
N VAL A 182 14.06 13.87 -5.16
CA VAL A 182 12.99 13.70 -6.17
C VAL A 182 12.54 12.24 -6.30
N ARG A 183 13.41 11.29 -5.92
CA ARG A 183 13.12 9.86 -6.02
C ARG A 183 12.29 9.40 -4.82
N CYS A 184 11.01 9.09 -5.06
CA CYS A 184 10.10 8.62 -4.02
C CYS A 184 9.92 7.10 -4.03
N GLN A 185 10.25 6.42 -5.13
CA GLN A 185 10.00 4.99 -5.29
C GLN A 185 11.25 4.15 -5.54
N ALA A 186 11.26 2.95 -4.98
CA ALA A 186 12.35 1.98 -5.15
C ALA A 186 12.23 1.24 -6.49
N VAL A 187 10.99 0.98 -6.92
CA VAL A 187 10.62 0.07 -8.02
C VAL A 187 9.64 0.74 -8.99
N GLY A 188 9.55 0.23 -10.23
CA GLY A 188 8.69 0.77 -11.28
C GLY A 188 7.19 0.47 -11.09
N PRO A 189 6.29 1.18 -11.78
CA PRO A 189 4.84 1.06 -11.58
C PRO A 189 4.32 -0.36 -11.81
N ARG A 190 4.83 -1.10 -12.79
CA ARG A 190 4.49 -2.51 -13.02
C ARG A 190 4.74 -3.36 -11.79
N GLU A 191 5.91 -3.22 -11.18
CA GLU A 191 6.26 -3.99 -9.98
C GLU A 191 5.40 -3.59 -8.78
N GLN A 192 5.05 -2.30 -8.65
CA GLN A 192 4.10 -1.82 -7.65
C GLN A 192 2.73 -2.48 -7.83
N LEU A 193 2.19 -2.55 -9.06
CA LEU A 193 0.91 -3.18 -9.37
C LEU A 193 0.92 -4.69 -9.10
N GLU A 194 1.95 -5.40 -9.54
CA GLU A 194 2.06 -6.85 -9.31
C GLU A 194 2.19 -7.21 -7.81
N ASN A 195 2.64 -6.26 -6.98
CA ASN A 195 2.75 -6.44 -5.52
C ASN A 195 1.62 -5.77 -4.73
N GLY A 196 0.52 -5.39 -5.37
CA GLY A 196 -0.75 -5.06 -4.69
C GLY A 196 -1.10 -3.59 -4.63
N VAL A 197 -0.21 -2.67 -5.06
CA VAL A 197 -0.52 -1.23 -5.12
C VAL A 197 -1.72 -0.99 -6.04
N ARG A 198 -2.73 -0.26 -5.56
CA ARG A 198 -3.95 0.09 -6.32
C ARG A 198 -4.32 1.57 -6.23
N PHE A 199 -3.42 2.40 -5.70
CA PHE A 199 -3.53 3.85 -5.74
C PHE A 199 -2.23 4.47 -6.23
N PHE A 200 -2.29 5.30 -7.27
CA PHE A 200 -1.16 6.08 -7.76
C PHE A 200 -1.39 7.57 -7.56
N ASP A 201 -0.46 8.25 -6.89
CA ASP A 201 -0.32 9.70 -6.94
C ASP A 201 0.56 10.05 -8.14
N VAL A 202 0.01 10.75 -9.13
CA VAL A 202 0.67 11.07 -10.39
C VAL A 202 0.69 12.57 -10.58
N ARG A 203 1.89 13.10 -10.85
CA ARG A 203 2.12 14.53 -11.01
C ARG A 203 2.59 14.82 -12.42
N VAL A 204 1.86 15.68 -13.10
CA VAL A 204 2.01 15.90 -14.54
C VAL A 204 2.17 17.37 -14.90
N GLN A 205 2.92 17.62 -15.96
CA GLN A 205 3.09 18.92 -16.59
C GLN A 205 2.68 18.83 -18.06
N PRO A 206 1.69 19.60 -18.52
CA PRO A 206 1.42 19.76 -19.96
C PRO A 206 2.65 20.28 -20.70
N GLN A 207 3.10 19.55 -21.73
CA GLN A 207 4.27 19.94 -22.53
C GLN A 207 3.93 20.98 -23.60
N PHE A 208 2.77 20.82 -24.24
CA PHE A 208 2.27 21.70 -25.29
C PHE A 208 0.89 22.27 -24.91
N PRO A 209 0.80 23.08 -23.82
CA PRO A 209 -0.47 23.48 -23.23
C PRO A 209 -1.38 24.29 -24.18
N ASP A 210 -0.80 24.96 -25.17
CA ASP A 210 -1.52 25.80 -26.13
C ASP A 210 -1.96 25.05 -27.40
N ASP A 211 -1.51 23.80 -27.59
CA ASP A 211 -1.92 22.94 -28.71
C ASP A 211 -2.83 21.81 -28.19
N PRO A 212 -4.16 21.98 -28.24
CA PRO A 212 -5.09 20.98 -27.71
C PRO A 212 -5.09 19.67 -28.52
N SER A 213 -4.45 19.62 -29.70
CA SER A 213 -4.29 18.38 -30.46
C SER A 213 -3.23 17.44 -29.86
N LYS A 214 -2.38 17.94 -28.96
CA LYS A 214 -1.31 17.19 -28.30
C LYS A 214 -1.79 16.62 -26.98
N ASP A 215 -1.38 15.39 -26.71
CA ASP A 215 -1.68 14.68 -25.47
C ASP A 215 -0.51 14.70 -24.46
N ASN A 216 0.63 15.28 -24.83
CA ASN A 216 1.87 15.15 -24.08
C ASN A 216 1.78 15.74 -22.66
N LEU A 217 1.69 14.85 -21.69
CA LEU A 217 1.84 15.14 -20.27
C LEU A 217 3.15 14.51 -19.78
N VAL A 218 4.08 15.33 -19.27
CA VAL A 218 5.37 14.89 -18.72
C VAL A 218 5.23 14.62 -17.24
N LEU A 219 5.83 13.53 -16.77
CA LEU A 219 5.87 13.16 -15.36
C LEU A 219 6.96 13.97 -14.62
N VAL A 220 6.57 14.62 -13.52
CA VAL A 220 7.41 15.60 -12.79
C VAL A 220 7.34 15.42 -11.28
N HIS A 221 8.26 16.05 -10.56
CA HIS A 221 8.22 16.20 -9.11
C HIS A 221 8.57 17.65 -8.75
N GLY A 222 7.58 18.45 -8.36
CA GLY A 222 7.76 19.89 -8.24
C GLY A 222 8.23 20.48 -9.57
N ALA A 223 9.35 21.22 -9.55
CA ALA A 223 9.94 21.79 -10.76
C ALA A 223 10.88 20.84 -11.53
N PHE A 224 11.11 19.61 -11.04
CA PHE A 224 12.13 18.71 -11.57
C PHE A 224 11.54 17.59 -12.42
N PRO A 225 12.25 17.17 -13.49
CA PRO A 225 11.92 15.91 -14.17
C PRO A 225 12.23 14.73 -13.25
N ILE A 226 11.47 13.64 -13.40
CA ILE A 226 11.63 12.43 -12.57
C ILE A 226 12.79 11.52 -12.99
N SER A 227 13.57 11.91 -13.99
CA SER A 227 14.60 11.07 -14.61
C SER A 227 15.68 11.92 -15.29
N PHE A 228 16.97 11.58 -15.05
CA PHE A 228 18.11 12.17 -15.74
C PHE A 228 18.33 11.63 -17.16
N THR A 229 17.74 10.50 -17.51
CA THR A 229 17.94 9.84 -18.82
C THR A 229 16.88 10.23 -19.86
N GLY A 230 16.22 11.36 -19.65
CA GLY A 230 15.17 11.88 -20.52
C GLY A 230 13.79 11.93 -19.85
N GLN A 231 12.89 12.64 -20.51
CA GLN A 231 11.50 12.82 -20.07
C GLN A 231 10.76 11.48 -20.03
N LYS A 232 9.85 11.37 -19.07
CA LYS A 232 8.92 10.25 -18.93
C LYS A 232 7.51 10.77 -19.12
N TYR A 233 6.68 10.03 -19.85
CA TYR A 233 5.37 10.50 -20.26
C TYR A 233 4.26 9.76 -19.53
N PHE A 234 3.19 10.50 -19.25
CA PHE A 234 1.98 9.97 -18.63
C PHE A 234 1.33 8.88 -19.49
N ARG A 235 1.42 8.99 -20.83
CA ARG A 235 0.92 7.98 -21.78
C ARG A 235 1.53 6.59 -21.52
N ASP A 236 2.83 6.52 -21.29
CA ASP A 236 3.52 5.25 -21.02
C ASP A 236 3.02 4.63 -19.71
N LEU A 237 2.84 5.46 -18.67
CA LEU A 237 2.29 5.02 -17.38
C LEU A 237 0.86 4.51 -17.52
N VAL A 238 -0.01 5.23 -18.23
CA VAL A 238 -1.40 4.83 -18.46
C VAL A 238 -1.46 3.51 -19.24
N ASN A 239 -0.63 3.34 -20.28
CA ASN A 239 -0.56 2.09 -21.03
C ASN A 239 -0.13 0.90 -20.13
N GLU A 240 0.82 1.12 -19.22
CA GLU A 240 1.26 0.08 -18.27
C GLU A 240 0.14 -0.31 -17.30
N VAL A 241 -0.62 0.67 -16.80
CA VAL A 241 -1.78 0.45 -15.94
C VAL A 241 -2.90 -0.28 -16.69
N GLU A 242 -3.26 0.16 -17.90
CA GLU A 242 -4.31 -0.46 -18.71
C GLU A 242 -3.93 -1.92 -19.05
N SER A 243 -2.67 -2.18 -19.41
CA SER A 243 -2.17 -3.55 -19.63
C SER A 243 -2.25 -4.42 -18.37
N PHE A 244 -2.00 -3.86 -17.19
CA PHE A 244 -2.18 -4.57 -15.93
C PHE A 244 -3.65 -4.90 -15.66
N LEU A 245 -4.56 -3.94 -15.85
CA LEU A 245 -6.00 -4.12 -15.65
C LEU A 245 -6.60 -5.10 -16.68
N GLU A 246 -6.03 -5.19 -17.88
CA GLU A 246 -6.40 -6.19 -18.88
C GLU A 246 -6.04 -7.61 -18.45
N ARG A 247 -4.84 -7.79 -17.88
CA ARG A 247 -4.38 -9.09 -17.36
C ARG A 247 -5.07 -9.46 -16.05
N ASN A 248 -5.55 -8.48 -15.28
CA ASN A 248 -6.19 -8.66 -13.99
C ASN A 248 -7.53 -7.90 -13.95
N PRO A 249 -8.57 -8.38 -14.67
CA PRO A 249 -9.84 -7.66 -14.82
C PRO A 249 -10.63 -7.53 -13.52
N SER A 250 -10.28 -8.29 -12.47
CA SER A 250 -10.83 -8.12 -11.13
C SER A 250 -10.39 -6.80 -10.49
N GLU A 251 -9.28 -6.23 -10.91
CA GLU A 251 -8.65 -5.10 -10.23
C GLU A 251 -9.16 -3.76 -10.76
N THR A 252 -8.88 -2.71 -10.01
CA THR A 252 -9.04 -1.31 -10.44
C THR A 252 -7.90 -0.48 -9.88
N LEU A 253 -7.49 0.57 -10.57
CA LEU A 253 -6.52 1.54 -10.05
C LEU A 253 -7.24 2.85 -9.74
N ILE A 254 -7.04 3.39 -8.54
CA ILE A 254 -7.35 4.79 -8.25
C ILE A 254 -6.15 5.64 -8.66
N MET A 255 -6.34 6.59 -9.57
CA MET A 255 -5.29 7.50 -10.01
C MET A 255 -5.62 8.93 -9.57
N SER A 256 -4.83 9.43 -8.62
CA SER A 256 -4.82 10.84 -8.23
C SER A 256 -3.92 11.59 -9.20
N VAL A 257 -4.46 12.58 -9.91
CA VAL A 257 -3.69 13.39 -10.86
C VAL A 257 -3.63 14.84 -10.38
N LYS A 258 -2.42 15.38 -10.31
CA LYS A 258 -2.13 16.78 -9.95
C LYS A 258 -1.27 17.45 -11.01
N ARG A 259 -1.57 18.72 -11.33
CA ARG A 259 -0.68 19.55 -12.14
C ARG A 259 0.51 20.01 -11.30
N GLU A 260 1.71 19.81 -11.84
CA GLU A 260 2.98 20.33 -11.31
C GLU A 260 3.91 20.70 -12.49
N GLY A 261 5.17 20.99 -12.18
CA GLY A 261 6.17 21.38 -13.17
C GLY A 261 6.30 22.90 -13.33
N PRO A 262 7.37 23.37 -13.98
CA PRO A 262 7.56 24.78 -14.29
C PRO A 262 6.57 25.29 -15.37
N GLY A 263 6.57 26.59 -15.61
CA GLY A 263 5.81 27.22 -16.70
C GLY A 263 4.37 27.58 -16.34
N ASN A 264 3.60 27.98 -17.35
CA ASN A 264 2.33 28.70 -17.19
C ASN A 264 1.09 27.88 -17.58
N SER A 265 1.24 26.55 -17.68
CA SER A 265 0.10 25.67 -17.97
C SER A 265 -0.97 25.78 -16.88
N THR A 266 -2.24 25.68 -17.25
CA THR A 266 -3.38 25.84 -16.34
C THR A 266 -4.06 24.51 -16.05
N ASP A 267 -4.81 24.46 -14.95
CA ASP A 267 -5.66 23.30 -14.63
C ASP A 267 -6.73 23.05 -15.70
N ALA A 268 -7.29 24.12 -16.28
CA ALA A 268 -8.22 24.02 -17.40
C ALA A 268 -7.59 23.28 -18.59
N GLN A 269 -6.35 23.62 -18.97
CA GLN A 269 -5.62 22.91 -20.03
C GLN A 269 -5.37 21.45 -19.68
N LEU A 270 -4.94 21.14 -18.44
CA LEU A 270 -4.76 19.76 -18.00
C LEU A 270 -6.08 18.97 -18.07
N SER A 271 -7.17 19.55 -17.57
CA SER A 271 -8.48 18.90 -17.54
C SER A 271 -8.98 18.56 -18.94
N ARG A 272 -8.79 19.47 -19.91
CA ARG A 272 -9.07 19.25 -21.33
C ARG A 272 -8.23 18.11 -21.90
N ILE A 273 -6.92 18.15 -21.71
CA ILE A 273 -6.00 17.14 -22.25
C ILE A 273 -6.38 15.74 -21.71
N LEU A 274 -6.64 15.62 -20.41
CA LEU A 274 -7.05 14.36 -19.79
C LEU A 274 -8.37 13.85 -20.37
N ARG A 275 -9.40 14.70 -20.47
CA ARG A 275 -10.70 14.30 -21.03
C ARG A 275 -10.57 13.86 -22.49
N ASP A 276 -9.92 14.66 -23.32
CA ASP A 276 -9.97 14.51 -24.76
C ASP A 276 -9.02 13.43 -25.29
N HIS A 277 -7.94 13.12 -24.55
CA HIS A 277 -6.90 12.17 -25.01
C HIS A 277 -6.75 10.89 -24.18
N TYR A 278 -7.23 10.86 -22.94
CA TYR A 278 -7.04 9.72 -22.03
C TYR A 278 -8.37 9.13 -21.58
N ALA A 279 -9.24 9.95 -21.01
CA ALA A 279 -10.49 9.56 -20.38
C ALA A 279 -11.72 9.91 -21.27
N ARG A 280 -11.61 9.51 -22.54
CA ARG A 280 -12.67 9.60 -23.55
C ARG A 280 -13.83 8.65 -23.23
N ASP A 281 -14.99 8.93 -23.79
CA ASP A 281 -16.13 8.03 -23.65
C ASP A 281 -15.80 6.64 -24.22
N GLY A 282 -16.14 5.59 -23.46
CA GLY A 282 -15.80 4.20 -23.79
C GLY A 282 -14.38 3.76 -23.42
N SER A 283 -13.52 4.66 -22.91
CA SER A 283 -12.20 4.24 -22.40
C SER A 283 -12.31 3.57 -21.02
N ARG A 284 -11.19 3.03 -20.52
CA ARG A 284 -11.09 2.36 -19.21
C ARG A 284 -11.09 3.34 -18.04
N TRP A 285 -11.76 4.48 -18.13
CA TRP A 285 -11.75 5.51 -17.09
C TRP A 285 -13.13 5.66 -16.44
N TYR A 286 -13.18 5.55 -15.12
CA TYR A 286 -14.32 5.97 -14.32
C TYR A 286 -14.16 7.45 -13.96
N THR A 287 -15.08 8.27 -14.45
CA THR A 287 -15.03 9.73 -14.35
C THR A 287 -16.30 10.34 -13.75
N GLU A 288 -17.23 9.51 -13.26
CA GLU A 288 -18.37 10.03 -12.51
C GLU A 288 -17.88 10.65 -11.19
N PRO A 289 -18.33 11.88 -10.83
CA PRO A 289 -17.87 12.60 -9.65
C PRO A 289 -18.52 12.07 -8.37
N LYS A 290 -18.29 10.79 -8.06
CA LYS A 290 -18.70 10.13 -6.81
C LYS A 290 -17.84 8.89 -6.56
N VAL A 291 -17.71 8.51 -5.30
CA VAL A 291 -17.03 7.26 -4.90
C VAL A 291 -17.77 6.04 -5.49
N PRO A 292 -17.11 5.21 -6.33
CA PRO A 292 -17.72 4.03 -6.94
C PRO A 292 -17.70 2.80 -6.03
N THR A 293 -18.57 1.85 -6.35
CA THR A 293 -18.42 0.46 -5.91
C THR A 293 -17.34 -0.25 -6.70
N LEU A 294 -16.77 -1.31 -6.14
CA LEU A 294 -15.71 -2.11 -6.75
C LEU A 294 -16.15 -2.64 -8.12
N GLY A 295 -17.36 -3.19 -8.24
CA GLY A 295 -17.90 -3.71 -9.50
C GLY A 295 -17.98 -2.66 -10.62
N LYS A 296 -18.31 -1.41 -10.29
CA LYS A 296 -18.30 -0.29 -11.27
C LYS A 296 -16.88 0.06 -11.72
N SER A 297 -15.90 -0.17 -10.87
CA SER A 297 -14.50 0.22 -11.08
C SER A 297 -13.62 -0.88 -11.70
N ARG A 298 -14.00 -2.16 -11.59
CA ARG A 298 -13.21 -3.27 -12.14
C ARG A 298 -12.84 -3.05 -13.61
N GLY A 299 -11.58 -3.33 -13.94
CA GLY A 299 -10.98 -3.13 -15.25
C GLY A 299 -10.80 -1.65 -15.66
N LYS A 300 -11.01 -0.70 -14.73
CA LYS A 300 -10.95 0.75 -14.99
C LYS A 300 -9.99 1.47 -14.04
N ILE A 301 -9.53 2.63 -14.50
CA ILE A 301 -8.85 3.67 -13.73
C ILE A 301 -9.90 4.62 -13.16
N VAL A 302 -9.95 4.77 -11.85
CA VAL A 302 -10.82 5.71 -11.13
C VAL A 302 -10.08 7.03 -10.93
N LEU A 303 -10.57 8.11 -11.53
CA LEU A 303 -9.91 9.42 -11.46
C LEU A 303 -10.27 10.17 -10.18
N ILE A 304 -9.24 10.52 -9.40
CA ILE A 304 -9.28 11.60 -8.40
C ILE A 304 -8.56 12.81 -8.99
N ARG A 305 -9.27 13.94 -9.11
CA ARG A 305 -8.70 15.18 -9.68
C ARG A 305 -8.23 16.14 -8.59
N ARG A 306 -6.96 16.50 -8.63
CA ARG A 306 -6.36 17.59 -7.82
C ARG A 306 -6.09 18.82 -8.68
N PHE A 307 -7.05 19.15 -9.54
CA PHE A 307 -7.02 20.28 -10.47
C PHE A 307 -8.45 20.77 -10.75
N ALA A 308 -8.55 22.05 -11.09
CA ALA A 308 -9.80 22.69 -11.52
C ALA A 308 -10.22 22.28 -12.94
N LEU A 309 -11.52 22.27 -13.19
CA LEU A 309 -12.09 21.90 -14.50
C LEU A 309 -12.21 23.11 -15.44
N GLU A 310 -12.00 22.87 -16.75
CA GLU A 310 -12.50 23.79 -17.77
C GLU A 310 -14.04 23.86 -17.75
N ASP A 311 -14.61 24.98 -18.19
CA ASP A 311 -16.05 25.27 -18.04
C ASP A 311 -16.97 24.24 -18.71
N ARG A 312 -16.53 23.62 -19.81
CA ARG A 312 -17.27 22.54 -20.46
C ARG A 312 -17.43 21.33 -19.55
N LEU A 313 -16.36 20.95 -18.84
CA LEU A 313 -16.35 19.77 -17.97
C LEU A 313 -17.13 19.97 -16.68
N LYS A 314 -17.35 21.22 -16.24
CA LYS A 314 -18.24 21.52 -15.11
C LYS A 314 -19.69 21.10 -15.38
N LYS A 315 -20.10 21.05 -16.66
CA LYS A 315 -21.46 20.67 -17.08
C LYS A 315 -21.64 19.15 -17.26
N GLU A 316 -20.55 18.40 -17.23
CA GLU A 316 -20.59 16.92 -17.30
C GLU A 316 -21.37 16.34 -16.10
N TRP A 317 -21.85 15.11 -16.27
CA TRP A 317 -22.59 14.38 -15.23
C TRP A 317 -23.77 15.16 -14.62
N ARG A 318 -24.54 15.85 -15.48
CA ARG A 318 -25.68 16.72 -15.12
C ARG A 318 -25.27 17.89 -14.23
N GLY A 319 -24.15 18.53 -14.54
CA GLY A 319 -23.63 19.68 -13.78
C GLY A 319 -22.90 19.32 -12.49
N ARG A 320 -22.60 18.04 -12.24
CA ARG A 320 -21.81 17.61 -11.08
C ARG A 320 -20.30 17.68 -11.33
N GLY A 321 -19.88 18.01 -12.54
CA GLY A 321 -18.48 18.06 -12.93
C GLY A 321 -17.96 16.71 -13.41
N TRP A 322 -16.64 16.49 -13.31
CA TRP A 322 -15.93 15.37 -13.91
C TRP A 322 -14.80 14.88 -12.98
N GLY A 323 -14.72 13.57 -12.75
CA GLY A 323 -13.81 12.93 -11.79
C GLY A 323 -14.17 13.21 -10.33
N ILE A 324 -13.63 12.41 -9.41
CA ILE A 324 -13.83 12.63 -7.96
C ILE A 324 -13.07 13.90 -7.56
N ASP A 325 -13.80 14.87 -7.01
CA ASP A 325 -13.31 16.20 -6.73
C ASP A 325 -12.42 16.26 -5.48
N ALA A 326 -11.17 16.63 -5.69
CA ALA A 326 -10.17 16.87 -4.66
C ALA A 326 -9.46 18.23 -4.86
N GLU A 327 -10.13 19.21 -5.47
CA GLU A 327 -9.57 20.55 -5.72
C GLU A 327 -9.28 21.31 -4.41
N GLY A 328 -10.18 21.20 -3.41
CA GLY A 328 -10.01 21.80 -2.08
C GLY A 328 -9.08 21.02 -1.14
N TRP A 329 -8.01 20.45 -1.67
CA TRP A 329 -7.01 19.68 -0.91
C TRP A 329 -6.23 20.62 0.02
N ALA A 330 -6.44 20.49 1.33
CA ALA A 330 -5.73 21.33 2.30
C ALA A 330 -4.22 21.04 2.28
N ASP A 331 -3.44 22.11 2.28
CA ASP A 331 -1.98 22.05 2.24
C ASP A 331 -1.38 21.64 3.59
N ASN A 332 -0.35 20.80 3.57
CA ASN A 332 0.44 20.36 4.73
C ASN A 332 -0.38 20.07 6.02
N THR A 333 -1.43 19.24 5.92
CA THR A 333 -2.44 19.09 7.00
C THR A 333 -2.34 17.76 7.76
N PRO A 334 -2.53 17.75 9.10
CA PRO A 334 -2.69 16.50 9.86
C PRO A 334 -4.04 15.81 9.63
N PHE A 335 -5.06 16.58 9.25
CA PHE A 335 -6.39 16.10 8.91
C PHE A 335 -7.20 17.22 8.22
N ALA A 336 -7.81 16.91 7.08
CA ALA A 336 -8.84 17.75 6.47
C ALA A 336 -9.87 16.91 5.73
N THR A 337 -11.05 17.48 5.52
CA THR A 337 -12.07 16.94 4.61
C THR A 337 -12.15 17.87 3.41
N CYS A 338 -12.06 17.31 2.20
CA CYS A 338 -12.24 18.09 0.98
C CYS A 338 -13.67 18.65 0.93
N PRO A 339 -13.90 19.83 0.32
CA PRO A 339 -15.23 20.42 0.21
C PRO A 339 -16.28 19.52 -0.47
N SER A 340 -15.83 18.61 -1.34
CA SER A 340 -16.69 17.60 -1.96
C SER A 340 -17.32 16.65 -0.94
N GLY A 341 -16.71 16.45 0.23
CA GLY A 341 -17.12 15.46 1.22
C GLY A 341 -16.79 14.01 0.84
N ASP A 342 -16.12 13.79 -0.30
CA ASP A 342 -15.78 12.44 -0.79
C ASP A 342 -14.37 11.99 -0.36
N ILE A 343 -13.57 12.90 0.23
CA ILE A 343 -12.17 12.64 0.62
C ILE A 343 -11.87 13.28 1.97
N CYS A 344 -11.36 12.47 2.89
CA CYS A 344 -10.71 12.83 4.14
C CYS A 344 -9.22 12.56 4.01
N ILE A 345 -8.35 13.46 4.45
CA ILE A 345 -6.92 13.36 4.19
C ILE A 345 -6.03 13.71 5.36
N GLN A 346 -4.94 12.97 5.53
CA GLN A 346 -3.73 13.39 6.25
C GLN A 346 -2.60 13.52 5.21
N ASP A 347 -2.06 14.73 5.06
CA ASP A 347 -0.99 15.06 4.11
C ASP A 347 0.00 16.06 4.72
N PHE A 348 0.49 15.76 5.93
CA PHE A 348 1.56 16.51 6.59
C PHE A 348 2.91 16.11 5.98
N TYR A 349 3.30 16.74 4.86
CA TYR A 349 4.49 16.34 4.10
C TYR A 349 5.75 17.13 4.46
N GLU A 350 5.64 18.27 5.15
CA GLU A 350 6.80 19.11 5.49
C GLU A 350 7.48 18.66 6.80
N VAL A 351 8.25 17.59 6.72
CA VAL A 351 9.09 17.12 7.83
C VAL A 351 10.45 17.79 7.71
N LEU A 352 10.51 19.04 8.17
CA LEU A 352 11.71 19.89 8.05
C LEU A 352 12.90 19.33 8.83
N GLU A 353 12.61 18.70 9.97
CA GLU A 353 13.56 18.27 10.99
C GLU A 353 13.30 16.81 11.38
N LYS A 354 14.33 16.07 11.82
CA LYS A 354 14.21 14.63 12.10
C LYS A 354 13.25 14.36 13.27
N GLU A 355 13.19 15.29 14.20
CA GLU A 355 12.34 15.28 15.38
C GLU A 355 10.85 15.31 15.01
N LYS A 356 10.52 15.86 13.83
CA LYS A 356 9.15 15.91 13.28
C LYS A 356 8.69 14.58 12.67
N ILE A 357 9.59 13.60 12.48
CA ILE A 357 9.20 12.26 12.02
C ILE A 357 8.24 11.60 13.02
N GLN A 358 8.46 11.79 14.33
CA GLN A 358 7.56 11.24 15.35
C GLN A 358 6.17 11.87 15.27
N GLN A 359 6.09 13.19 15.07
CA GLN A 359 4.83 13.91 14.85
C GLN A 359 4.11 13.41 13.59
N LYS A 360 4.84 13.15 12.50
CA LYS A 360 4.28 12.53 11.29
C LYS A 360 3.66 11.17 11.59
N ILE A 361 4.37 10.31 12.35
CA ILE A 361 3.87 8.99 12.76
C ILE A 361 2.59 9.11 13.60
N GLU A 362 2.52 10.09 14.51
CA GLU A 362 1.32 10.34 15.31
C GLU A 362 0.11 10.73 14.44
N TYR A 363 0.30 11.59 13.45
CA TYR A 363 -0.76 11.97 12.51
C TYR A 363 -1.21 10.80 11.63
N ILE A 364 -0.27 9.96 11.18
CA ILE A 364 -0.56 8.72 10.46
C ILE A 364 -1.41 7.78 11.31
N ASN A 365 -1.02 7.56 12.58
CA ASN A 365 -1.72 6.67 13.50
C ASN A 365 -3.12 7.21 13.86
N ALA A 366 -3.26 8.52 14.05
CA ALA A 366 -4.56 9.14 14.25
C ALA A 366 -5.48 8.95 13.01
N HIS A 367 -4.91 9.01 11.80
CA HIS A 367 -5.67 8.78 10.58
C HIS A 367 -6.02 7.31 10.36
N PHE A 368 -5.16 6.37 10.77
CA PHE A 368 -5.52 4.95 10.84
C PHE A 368 -6.73 4.73 11.74
N GLY A 369 -6.74 5.31 12.95
CA GLY A 369 -7.88 5.21 13.87
C GLY A 369 -9.18 5.75 13.25
N ARG A 370 -9.12 6.91 12.57
CA ARG A 370 -10.29 7.47 11.87
C ARG A 370 -10.85 6.54 10.79
N ALA A 371 -9.99 5.95 9.97
CA ALA A 371 -10.42 4.99 8.96
C ALA A 371 -10.93 3.68 9.56
N ALA A 372 -10.34 3.25 10.68
CA ALA A 372 -10.68 2.00 11.36
C ALA A 372 -12.11 1.99 11.93
N GLU A 373 -12.63 3.15 12.33
CA GLU A 373 -13.98 3.30 12.90
C GLU A 373 -15.11 3.30 11.86
N LEU A 374 -14.78 3.39 10.57
CA LEU A 374 -15.80 3.36 9.53
C LEU A 374 -16.49 1.99 9.47
N CYS A 375 -17.83 2.02 9.46
CA CYS A 375 -18.67 0.87 9.21
C CYS A 375 -19.28 0.97 7.82
N TYR A 376 -18.80 0.15 6.88
CA TYR A 376 -19.47 -0.05 5.62
C TYR A 376 -20.81 -0.78 5.85
N PRO A 377 -21.94 -0.27 5.31
CA PRO A 377 -23.26 -0.87 5.50
C PRO A 377 -23.48 -2.19 4.74
N CYS A 378 -22.46 -2.79 4.12
CA CYS A 378 -22.50 -4.14 3.50
C CYS A 378 -23.70 -4.36 2.57
N GLY A 379 -24.05 -3.36 1.75
CA GLY A 379 -25.17 -3.47 0.82
C GLY A 379 -26.56 -3.22 1.42
N VAL A 380 -26.69 -2.87 2.71
CA VAL A 380 -27.91 -2.27 3.28
C VAL A 380 -27.98 -0.79 2.88
N ILE A 381 -27.95 -0.53 1.58
CA ILE A 381 -28.37 0.74 1.00
C ILE A 381 -29.83 0.50 0.65
N LYS A 382 -30.74 1.02 1.47
CA LYS A 382 -32.17 1.01 1.16
C LYS A 382 -32.37 1.58 -0.25
N LYS A 383 -33.25 0.95 -1.04
CA LYS A 383 -33.51 1.33 -2.44
C LYS A 383 -33.74 2.84 -2.54
N GLU A 384 -33.22 3.46 -3.60
CA GLU A 384 -33.56 4.84 -3.97
C GLU A 384 -35.09 4.98 -4.01
N GLY A 385 -35.65 5.75 -3.06
CA GLY A 385 -37.10 6.01 -2.97
C GLY A 385 -37.78 5.77 -1.61
N GLU A 386 -37.09 5.28 -0.57
CA GLU A 386 -37.64 5.26 0.80
C GLU A 386 -37.28 6.55 1.55
N ASP A 387 -38.27 7.20 2.15
CA ASP A 387 -38.21 8.53 2.77
C ASP A 387 -36.97 8.77 3.66
N ASN A 388 -36.17 9.75 3.24
CA ASN A 388 -35.01 10.29 3.93
C ASN A 388 -35.44 11.30 5.01
N SER A 389 -35.80 10.84 6.21
CA SER A 389 -35.97 11.74 7.35
C SER A 389 -35.08 11.45 8.56
N ASP A 390 -34.30 10.35 8.57
CA ASP A 390 -33.53 9.98 9.79
C ASP A 390 -32.07 9.54 9.58
N ARG A 391 -31.58 9.47 8.33
CA ARG A 391 -30.13 9.38 8.02
C ARG A 391 -29.86 10.08 6.69
N GLY A 392 -29.52 11.38 6.73
CA GLY A 392 -29.10 12.10 5.53
C GLY A 392 -27.99 11.37 4.79
N ASP A 393 -27.97 11.47 3.45
CA ASP A 393 -27.01 10.86 2.52
C ASP A 393 -25.65 10.58 3.16
N LEU A 394 -25.47 9.37 3.70
CA LEU A 394 -24.27 9.03 4.44
C LEU A 394 -23.12 8.86 3.45
N LYS A 395 -22.36 9.93 3.20
CA LYS A 395 -21.15 9.88 2.40
C LYS A 395 -20.13 8.96 3.07
N LEU A 396 -19.55 8.06 2.28
CA LEU A 396 -18.45 7.18 2.68
C LEU A 396 -17.18 7.67 1.99
N PRO A 397 -16.49 8.68 2.54
CA PRO A 397 -15.34 9.28 1.88
C PRO A 397 -14.14 8.32 1.84
N PHE A 398 -13.26 8.53 0.87
CA PHE A 398 -11.92 7.97 0.93
C PHE A 398 -11.15 8.59 2.09
N TYR A 399 -10.57 7.77 2.96
CA TYR A 399 -9.55 8.21 3.91
C TYR A 399 -8.19 8.00 3.27
N ILE A 400 -7.49 9.08 2.94
CA ILE A 400 -6.19 9.04 2.28
C ILE A 400 -5.11 9.47 3.28
N ASN A 401 -4.17 8.57 3.56
CA ASN A 401 -3.15 8.72 4.56
C ASN A 401 -1.76 8.70 3.92
N PHE A 402 -1.17 9.87 3.71
CA PHE A 402 0.18 9.97 3.16
C PHE A 402 1.22 9.66 4.24
N LEU A 403 2.03 8.63 4.01
CA LEU A 403 3.21 8.31 4.83
C LEU A 403 4.44 9.08 4.35
N SER A 404 4.45 9.42 3.07
CA SER A 404 5.47 10.26 2.45
C SER A 404 5.57 11.63 3.13
N ALA A 405 6.80 12.11 3.23
CA ALA A 405 7.13 13.46 3.62
C ALA A 405 8.55 13.74 3.13
N SER A 406 8.94 15.02 3.09
CA SER A 406 10.29 15.40 2.69
C SER A 406 10.69 16.76 3.24
N ASN A 407 11.99 17.01 3.25
CA ASN A 407 12.58 18.33 3.18
C ASN A 407 13.68 18.32 2.12
N PHE A 408 13.52 19.14 1.09
CA PHE A 408 14.46 19.19 -0.03
C PHE A 408 15.90 19.53 0.42
N TRP A 409 16.03 20.44 1.38
CA TRP A 409 17.31 21.01 1.79
C TRP A 409 18.08 20.17 2.81
N LYS A 410 17.44 19.15 3.39
CA LYS A 410 18.02 18.37 4.49
C LYS A 410 18.08 16.89 4.16
N VAL A 411 19.29 16.39 3.94
CA VAL A 411 19.58 15.00 3.54
C VAL A 411 18.97 13.97 4.50
N THR A 412 18.95 14.26 5.80
CA THR A 412 18.41 13.34 6.82
C THR A 412 16.89 13.23 6.80
N THR A 413 16.20 14.10 6.06
CA THR A 413 14.75 14.13 5.86
C THR A 413 14.37 14.07 4.38
N TRP A 414 15.24 13.48 3.56
CA TRP A 414 14.86 13.06 2.20
C TRP A 414 13.86 11.88 2.25
N PRO A 415 13.06 11.69 1.17
CA PRO A 415 12.01 10.67 1.11
C PRO A 415 12.45 9.28 1.60
N GLU A 416 13.60 8.79 1.13
CA GLU A 416 14.17 7.49 1.52
C GLU A 416 14.39 7.39 3.03
N LYS A 417 14.92 8.45 3.66
CA LYS A 417 15.28 8.45 5.09
C LYS A 417 14.06 8.52 5.99
N ILE A 418 13.04 9.25 5.56
CA ILE A 418 11.75 9.31 6.27
C ILE A 418 11.03 7.96 6.13
N ALA A 419 10.92 7.42 4.91
CA ALA A 419 10.28 6.12 4.66
C ALA A 419 10.93 4.98 5.47
N ALA A 420 12.26 4.98 5.60
CA ALA A 420 13.00 4.03 6.42
C ALA A 420 12.67 4.08 7.94
N LYS A 421 11.95 5.11 8.40
CA LYS A 421 11.43 5.23 9.78
C LYS A 421 9.92 5.07 9.84
N VAL A 422 9.20 5.69 8.91
CA VAL A 422 7.74 5.72 8.89
C VAL A 422 7.16 4.37 8.47
N ASN A 423 7.71 3.70 7.43
CA ASN A 423 7.14 2.43 6.96
C ASN A 423 7.24 1.34 8.04
N PRO A 424 8.38 1.11 8.72
CA PRO A 424 8.42 0.14 9.82
C PRO A 424 7.51 0.51 11.00
N ALA A 425 7.36 1.80 11.31
CA ALA A 425 6.44 2.24 12.35
C ALA A 425 4.96 1.99 11.99
N ALA A 426 4.59 2.15 10.72
CA ALA A 426 3.27 1.81 10.22
C ALA A 426 3.03 0.29 10.24
N VAL A 427 4.03 -0.52 9.84
CA VAL A 427 3.96 -1.98 9.94
C VAL A 427 3.76 -2.41 11.40
N ASP A 428 4.52 -1.85 12.33
CA ASP A 428 4.38 -2.09 13.77
C ASP A 428 2.96 -1.75 14.26
N TYR A 429 2.44 -0.58 13.88
CA TYR A 429 1.10 -0.16 14.26
C TYR A 429 0.02 -1.11 13.71
N LEU A 430 0.09 -1.46 12.43
CA LEU A 430 -0.87 -2.38 11.80
C LEU A 430 -0.83 -3.77 12.45
N CYS A 431 0.38 -4.30 12.67
CA CYS A 431 0.56 -5.61 13.28
C CYS A 431 0.06 -5.65 14.72
N ARG A 432 0.23 -4.60 15.52
CA ARG A 432 0.01 -4.69 16.97
C ARG A 432 -1.19 -3.93 17.51
N LYS A 433 -1.54 -2.80 16.90
CA LYS A 433 -2.42 -1.79 17.51
C LYS A 433 -3.65 -1.45 16.68
N HIS A 434 -3.57 -1.56 15.36
CA HIS A 434 -4.65 -1.11 14.47
C HIS A 434 -5.93 -1.90 14.70
N GLN A 435 -6.98 -1.20 15.13
CA GLN A 435 -8.35 -1.67 15.32
C GLN A 435 -9.26 -0.45 15.50
N GLY A 436 -10.55 -0.61 15.24
CA GLY A 436 -11.61 0.30 15.63
C GLY A 436 -12.52 -0.34 16.67
N GLU A 437 -13.20 0.45 17.50
CA GLU A 437 -14.13 -0.06 18.51
C GLU A 437 -15.34 -0.73 17.86
N LYS A 438 -15.86 -0.12 16.78
CA LYS A 438 -17.09 -0.60 16.10
C LYS A 438 -16.92 -0.76 14.59
N GLY A 439 -15.83 -0.25 14.02
CA GLY A 439 -15.63 -0.22 12.57
C GLY A 439 -15.05 -1.48 11.93
N ASP A 440 -14.83 -1.37 10.62
CA ASP A 440 -14.28 -2.40 9.74
C ASP A 440 -12.78 -2.54 9.78
N TRP A 441 -12.12 -1.67 10.55
CA TRP A 441 -10.66 -1.63 10.67
C TRP A 441 -9.98 -1.39 9.33
N SER A 442 -10.66 -0.68 8.42
CA SER A 442 -10.04 -0.22 7.18
C SER A 442 -8.83 0.66 7.51
N THR A 443 -7.77 0.54 6.71
CA THR A 443 -6.64 1.47 6.77
C THR A 443 -6.89 2.74 5.96
N GLY A 444 -7.98 2.75 5.17
CA GLY A 444 -8.14 3.66 4.05
C GLY A 444 -7.08 3.41 2.96
N ILE A 445 -6.80 4.44 2.17
CA ILE A 445 -5.72 4.46 1.19
C ILE A 445 -4.43 4.89 1.87
N LEU A 446 -3.42 4.02 1.86
CA LEU A 446 -2.12 4.29 2.48
C LEU A 446 -1.08 4.65 1.41
N VAL A 447 -0.71 5.93 1.29
CA VAL A 447 0.17 6.41 0.22
C VAL A 447 1.63 6.44 0.70
N CYS A 448 2.45 5.56 0.14
CA CYS A 448 3.77 5.22 0.68
C CYS A 448 4.92 5.65 -0.23
N ASP A 449 6.08 5.85 0.38
CA ASP A 449 7.37 6.04 -0.28
C ASP A 449 8.24 4.78 -0.09
N TRP A 450 9.06 4.46 -1.09
CA TRP A 450 10.11 3.42 -1.02
C TRP A 450 9.66 2.00 -0.62
N VAL A 451 8.39 1.64 -0.85
CA VAL A 451 7.93 0.25 -0.76
C VAL A 451 8.55 -0.61 -1.87
N GLY A 452 8.74 -1.91 -1.60
CA GLY A 452 9.39 -2.85 -2.53
C GLY A 452 10.91 -2.80 -2.52
N LEU A 453 11.53 -1.89 -1.76
CA LEU A 453 12.99 -1.82 -1.66
C LEU A 453 13.56 -3.15 -1.14
N GLY A 454 14.42 -3.78 -1.94
CA GLY A 454 15.01 -5.07 -1.57
C GLY A 454 14.01 -6.23 -1.52
N GLY A 455 12.84 -6.10 -2.16
CA GLY A 455 11.77 -7.09 -2.14
C GLY A 455 10.86 -7.02 -0.90
N ASP A 456 11.03 -5.99 -0.05
CA ASP A 456 10.18 -5.78 1.12
C ASP A 456 8.84 -5.15 0.73
N TRP A 457 7.80 -5.96 0.82
CA TRP A 457 6.40 -5.57 0.56
C TRP A 457 5.53 -5.72 1.80
N ASP A 458 6.10 -5.82 3.00
CA ASP A 458 5.37 -6.16 4.21
C ASP A 458 4.31 -5.11 4.57
N LEU A 459 4.62 -3.82 4.40
CA LEU A 459 3.62 -2.77 4.59
C LEU A 459 2.44 -2.92 3.63
N VAL A 460 2.70 -3.24 2.36
CA VAL A 460 1.65 -3.46 1.36
C VAL A 460 0.82 -4.71 1.70
N ARG A 461 1.48 -5.79 2.16
CA ARG A 461 0.80 -7.01 2.62
C ARG A 461 -0.08 -6.76 3.85
N CYS A 462 0.39 -5.97 4.84
CA CYS A 462 -0.43 -5.57 5.98
C CYS A 462 -1.71 -4.88 5.50
N VAL A 463 -1.58 -3.87 4.64
CA VAL A 463 -2.72 -3.08 4.13
C VAL A 463 -3.70 -3.97 3.38
N VAL A 464 -3.23 -4.79 2.44
CA VAL A 464 -4.10 -5.71 1.69
C VAL A 464 -4.78 -6.72 2.63
N GLY A 465 -4.03 -7.28 3.58
CA GLY A 465 -4.52 -8.28 4.53
C GLY A 465 -5.62 -7.74 5.46
N MET A 466 -5.62 -6.43 5.76
CA MET A 466 -6.68 -5.81 6.58
C MET A 466 -8.08 -5.91 5.94
N ASN A 467 -8.19 -6.11 4.62
CA ASN A 467 -9.48 -6.32 3.97
C ASN A 467 -10.19 -7.62 4.44
N ALA A 468 -9.47 -8.57 5.05
CA ALA A 468 -10.07 -9.78 5.60
C ALA A 468 -11.12 -9.48 6.70
N ARG A 469 -11.00 -8.35 7.41
CA ARG A 469 -11.97 -7.92 8.43
C ARG A 469 -13.31 -7.58 7.80
N LEU A 470 -13.27 -6.79 6.73
CA LEU A 470 -14.44 -6.42 5.96
C LEU A 470 -15.09 -7.67 5.34
N MET A 471 -14.29 -8.58 4.79
CA MET A 471 -14.78 -9.84 4.22
C MET A 471 -15.54 -10.70 5.23
N MET A 472 -15.13 -10.73 6.50
CA MET A 472 -15.86 -11.46 7.54
C MET A 472 -17.28 -10.95 7.76
N ARG A 473 -17.51 -9.64 7.61
CA ARG A 473 -18.85 -9.04 7.78
C ARG A 473 -19.74 -9.19 6.55
N GLN A 474 -19.16 -9.52 5.40
CA GLN A 474 -19.88 -9.71 4.14
C GLN A 474 -20.35 -11.16 3.93
N LYS A 475 -19.81 -12.11 4.70
CA LYS A 475 -20.29 -13.50 4.78
C LYS A 475 -21.48 -13.57 5.74
#